data_AF-A0A953U0H5-F1
#
_entry.id   AF-A0A953U0H5-F1
#
_cell.length_a   1.000
_cell.length_b   1.000
_cell.length_c   1.000
_cell.angle_alpha   90.00
_cell.angle_beta   90.00
_cell.angle_gamma   90.00
#
_symmetry.space_group_name_H-M   'P 1'
#
loop_
_entity.id
_entity.type
_entity.pdbx_description
1 polymer ?
#
loop_
_entity_poly.entity_id
_entity_poly.type
_entity_poly.pdbx_seq_one_letter_code
_entity_poly.pdbx_strand_id
1 'polypeptide(L)'
;RELISKEYAAKRAALIDMNRPHCDIAPGNPLEVPRDTVYFSVVDKDGNIVSIIQSIAGLFGSGVVVDDFTFPLQNRGAGFVLTAGHPDVLAPHKRPFHTIIPAFMEKGDIHLGFGIMGGLNQPQAHAQFVSNFVDYSMNIQAALEAPRFTKLDFGGCDFMIEDRVPAAVRDALMARGHQLTVRGDYSTWMGGGQVVLHDSATGINYGASSPRKDGAAIPEPDPYFGSKGEK
;
A
#
# COMPACT_ATOMS: atom_id res chain seq x y z
N ARG A 1 -24.04 -1.05 -2.51
CA ARG A 1 -22.64 -0.75 -2.12
C ARG A 1 -22.63 -0.19 -0.69
N GLU A 2 -22.86 -1.05 0.30
CA GLU A 2 -23.04 -0.62 1.69
C GLU A 2 -21.71 -0.20 2.35
N LEU A 3 -20.66 -1.02 2.16
CA LEU A 3 -19.35 -0.85 2.81
C LEU A 3 -18.65 0.49 2.52
N ILE A 4 -18.93 1.12 1.37
CA ILE A 4 -18.33 2.40 0.97
C ILE A 4 -19.30 3.59 1.11
N SER A 5 -20.47 3.38 1.70
CA SER A 5 -21.43 4.46 1.89
C SER A 5 -20.98 5.41 2.99
N LYS A 6 -21.26 6.72 2.83
CA LYS A 6 -20.95 7.74 3.86
C LYS A 6 -21.72 7.50 5.15
N GLU A 7 -22.93 6.98 5.06
CA GLU A 7 -23.75 6.62 6.22
C GLU A 7 -23.10 5.49 7.03
N TYR A 8 -22.66 4.40 6.38
CA TYR A 8 -21.96 3.32 7.07
C TYR A 8 -20.61 3.78 7.63
N ALA A 9 -19.87 4.61 6.90
CA ALA A 9 -18.63 5.21 7.39
C ALA A 9 -18.86 6.03 8.66
N ALA A 10 -19.90 6.87 8.72
CA ALA A 10 -20.26 7.64 9.91
C ALA A 10 -20.60 6.72 11.10
N LYS A 11 -21.35 5.63 10.86
CA LYS A 11 -21.66 4.62 11.90
C LYS A 11 -20.40 3.96 12.45
N ARG A 12 -19.43 3.62 11.59
CA ARG A 12 -18.14 3.03 12.01
C ARG A 12 -17.24 4.05 12.71
N ALA A 13 -17.19 5.30 12.25
CA ALA A 13 -16.41 6.37 12.86
C ALA A 13 -16.87 6.68 14.30
N ALA A 14 -18.18 6.58 14.56
CA ALA A 14 -18.73 6.76 15.91
C ALA A 14 -18.26 5.70 16.93
N LEU A 15 -17.65 4.59 16.47
CA LEU A 15 -17.05 3.57 17.35
C LEU A 15 -15.61 3.92 17.76
N ILE A 16 -15.04 5.02 17.28
CA ILE A 16 -13.68 5.44 17.63
C ILE A 16 -13.72 6.19 18.95
N ASP A 17 -13.00 5.67 19.95
CA ASP A 17 -12.76 6.36 21.21
C ASP A 17 -11.33 6.93 21.22
N MET A 18 -11.21 8.26 21.34
CA MET A 18 -9.91 8.95 21.29
C MET A 18 -9.05 8.73 22.54
N ASN A 19 -9.61 8.14 23.61
CA ASN A 19 -8.91 7.92 24.87
C ASN A 19 -8.54 6.45 25.10
N ARG A 20 -9.11 5.50 24.33
CA ARG A 20 -8.80 4.08 24.46
C ARG A 20 -8.97 3.33 23.13
N PRO A 21 -8.10 2.35 22.83
CA PRO A 21 -8.31 1.47 21.70
C PRO A 21 -9.42 0.45 21.97
N HIS A 22 -10.11 0.05 20.89
CA HIS A 22 -11.00 -1.09 20.89
C HIS A 22 -10.20 -2.33 20.45
N CYS A 23 -9.86 -3.21 21.40
CA CYS A 23 -9.07 -4.42 21.08
C CYS A 23 -9.92 -5.52 20.43
N ASP A 24 -11.22 -5.58 20.72
CA ASP A 24 -12.12 -6.59 20.17
C ASP A 24 -13.03 -6.00 19.10
N ILE A 25 -12.46 -5.78 17.90
CA ILE A 25 -13.24 -5.43 16.71
C ILE A 25 -13.32 -6.67 15.82
N ALA A 26 -14.45 -7.39 15.83
CA ALA A 26 -14.75 -8.36 14.77
C ALA A 26 -14.92 -7.60 13.44
N PRO A 27 -14.26 -7.99 12.32
CA PRO A 27 -14.49 -9.30 11.67
C PRO A 27 -13.28 -9.98 10.96
N GLY A 28 -13.32 -11.34 10.93
CA GLY A 28 -12.49 -12.22 10.09
C GLY A 28 -11.23 -12.78 10.77
N ASN A 29 -10.98 -14.10 10.60
CA ASN A 29 -9.72 -14.78 10.95
C ASN A 29 -8.91 -15.01 9.67
N PRO A 30 -8.03 -14.07 9.25
CA PRO A 30 -7.20 -14.28 8.08
C PRO A 30 -6.12 -15.31 8.40
N LEU A 31 -5.80 -16.13 7.42
CA LEU A 31 -4.57 -16.89 7.41
C LEU A 31 -3.38 -15.91 7.32
N GLU A 32 -2.22 -16.29 7.82
CA GLU A 32 -0.97 -15.59 7.48
C GLU A 32 -0.82 -15.57 5.96
N VAL A 33 -1.08 -14.43 5.33
CA VAL A 33 -0.97 -14.32 3.87
C VAL A 33 0.49 -14.04 3.53
N PRO A 34 1.13 -14.89 2.71
CA PRO A 34 2.49 -14.64 2.23
C PRO A 34 2.59 -13.25 1.56
N ARG A 35 3.68 -12.55 1.85
CA ARG A 35 3.86 -11.13 1.49
C ARG A 35 5.22 -10.84 0.88
N ASP A 36 5.26 -10.83 -0.44
CA ASP A 36 6.21 -10.07 -1.23
C ASP A 36 5.52 -9.56 -2.50
N THR A 37 5.87 -8.37 -2.96
CA THR A 37 5.17 -7.69 -4.04
C THR A 37 6.10 -6.66 -4.67
N VAL A 38 5.96 -6.46 -5.98
CA VAL A 38 6.58 -5.34 -6.70
C VAL A 38 5.48 -4.41 -7.23
N TYR A 39 5.73 -3.11 -7.10
CA TYR A 39 4.87 -2.02 -7.56
C TYR A 39 5.73 -1.05 -8.36
N PHE A 40 5.19 -0.58 -9.48
CA PHE A 40 5.78 0.53 -10.22
C PHE A 40 4.68 1.35 -10.88
N SER A 41 5.02 2.59 -11.21
CA SER A 41 4.12 3.50 -11.91
C SER A 41 4.90 4.28 -12.96
N VAL A 42 4.21 4.62 -14.05
CA VAL A 42 4.78 5.39 -15.16
C VAL A 42 3.79 6.49 -15.52
N VAL A 43 4.31 7.66 -15.87
CA VAL A 43 3.57 8.75 -16.49
C VAL A 43 4.32 9.17 -17.75
N ASP A 44 3.61 9.32 -18.87
CA ASP A 44 4.19 9.79 -20.13
C ASP A 44 3.96 11.29 -20.36
N LYS A 45 4.50 11.81 -21.47
CA LYS A 45 4.37 13.21 -21.87
C LYS A 45 2.93 13.65 -22.17
N ASP A 46 2.03 12.70 -22.46
CA ASP A 46 0.64 12.96 -22.81
C ASP A 46 -0.29 12.84 -21.59
N GLY A 47 0.29 12.61 -20.40
CA GLY A 47 -0.43 12.46 -19.14
C GLY A 47 -1.01 11.06 -18.92
N ASN A 48 -0.67 10.07 -19.75
CA ASN A 48 -1.10 8.70 -19.51
C ASN A 48 -0.36 8.14 -18.30
N ILE A 49 -1.11 7.72 -17.29
CA ILE A 49 -0.57 7.14 -16.06
C ILE A 49 -0.91 5.65 -15.99
N VAL A 50 0.10 4.85 -15.67
CA VAL A 50 -0.03 3.40 -15.43
C VAL A 50 0.35 3.10 -13.98
N SER A 51 -0.55 2.42 -13.25
CA SER A 51 -0.31 1.90 -11.90
C SER A 51 -0.32 0.38 -11.95
N ILE A 52 0.86 -0.24 -11.82
CA ILE A 52 1.03 -1.70 -11.93
C ILE A 52 1.58 -2.28 -10.66
N ILE A 53 1.01 -3.43 -10.29
CA ILE A 53 1.41 -4.21 -9.14
C ILE A 53 1.30 -5.70 -9.45
N GLN A 54 2.35 -6.45 -9.10
CA GLN A 54 2.39 -7.88 -9.33
C GLN A 54 3.10 -8.59 -8.18
N SER A 55 2.69 -9.83 -7.91
CA SER A 55 3.22 -10.61 -6.79
C SER A 55 2.92 -12.09 -6.98
N ILE A 56 3.93 -12.91 -6.69
CA ILE A 56 3.81 -14.37 -6.58
C ILE A 56 3.34 -14.84 -5.18
N ALA A 57 2.77 -13.93 -4.39
CA ALA A 57 2.37 -14.02 -2.99
C ALA A 57 3.54 -14.07 -2.00
N GLY A 58 4.12 -15.23 -1.72
CA GLY A 58 5.31 -15.33 -0.87
C GLY A 58 6.57 -14.84 -1.56
N LEU A 59 7.68 -14.71 -0.81
CA LEU A 59 8.98 -14.25 -1.32
C LEU A 59 9.40 -14.95 -2.63
N PHE A 60 9.36 -16.28 -2.66
CA PHE A 60 9.59 -17.10 -3.87
C PHE A 60 8.33 -17.86 -4.30
N GLY A 61 7.15 -17.33 -3.96
CA GLY A 61 5.87 -17.98 -4.19
C GLY A 61 5.78 -19.33 -3.49
N SER A 62 5.50 -20.39 -4.25
CA SER A 62 5.38 -21.76 -3.76
C SER A 62 6.71 -22.46 -3.50
N GLY A 63 7.83 -21.89 -3.96
CA GLY A 63 9.12 -22.58 -4.04
C GLY A 63 9.19 -23.61 -5.17
N VAL A 64 8.11 -23.81 -5.93
CA VAL A 64 8.09 -24.66 -7.13
C VAL A 64 8.53 -23.83 -8.34
N VAL A 65 9.47 -24.38 -9.10
CA VAL A 65 9.98 -23.81 -10.34
C VAL A 65 9.65 -24.78 -11.47
N VAL A 66 9.28 -24.28 -12.64
CA VAL A 66 9.03 -25.13 -13.80
C VAL A 66 10.37 -25.57 -14.38
N ASP A 67 10.56 -26.88 -14.49
CA ASP A 67 11.73 -27.49 -15.15
C ASP A 67 11.94 -26.87 -16.54
N ASP A 68 13.19 -26.69 -16.94
CA ASP A 68 13.63 -26.07 -18.21
C ASP A 68 13.29 -24.59 -18.42
N PHE A 69 12.35 -24.00 -17.65
CA PHE A 69 11.91 -22.60 -17.83
C PHE A 69 12.29 -21.65 -16.69
N THR A 70 12.67 -22.17 -15.52
CA THR A 70 13.27 -21.41 -14.39
C THR A 70 12.42 -20.30 -13.76
N PHE A 71 11.14 -20.16 -14.12
CA PHE A 71 10.24 -19.21 -13.46
C PHE A 71 9.53 -19.85 -12.24
N PRO A 72 9.44 -19.13 -11.11
CA PRO A 72 8.76 -19.62 -9.92
C PRO A 72 7.24 -19.54 -10.07
N LEU A 73 6.53 -20.51 -9.49
CA LEU A 73 5.07 -20.52 -9.43
C LEU A 73 4.56 -19.83 -8.17
N GLN A 74 3.52 -19.00 -8.32
CA GLN A 74 2.87 -18.32 -7.19
C GLN A 74 2.22 -19.30 -6.20
N ASN A 75 2.14 -18.91 -4.92
CA ASN A 75 1.34 -19.61 -3.90
C ASN A 75 0.10 -18.83 -3.47
N ARG A 76 -0.49 -18.03 -4.38
CA ARG A 76 -1.67 -17.18 -4.10
C ARG A 76 -2.88 -17.94 -3.56
N GLY A 77 -2.99 -19.24 -3.85
CA GLY A 77 -4.03 -20.11 -3.29
C GLY A 77 -4.07 -20.13 -1.76
N ALA A 78 -2.98 -19.76 -1.07
CA ALA A 78 -2.95 -19.59 0.38
C ALA A 78 -3.92 -18.51 0.90
N GLY A 79 -4.46 -17.65 0.04
CA GLY A 79 -5.49 -16.69 0.42
C GLY A 79 -6.87 -17.30 0.68
N PHE A 80 -7.14 -18.53 0.21
CA PHE A 80 -8.44 -19.17 0.43
C PHE A 80 -8.65 -19.58 1.88
N VAL A 81 -9.91 -19.50 2.32
CA VAL A 81 -10.37 -20.08 3.58
C VAL A 81 -10.87 -21.50 3.33
N LEU A 82 -10.66 -22.42 4.29
CA LEU A 82 -11.12 -23.82 4.18
C LEU A 82 -12.44 -24.08 4.93
N THR A 83 -12.94 -23.07 5.66
CA THR A 83 -14.22 -23.13 6.37
C THR A 83 -15.39 -23.04 5.39
N ALA A 84 -16.22 -24.08 5.39
CA ALA A 84 -17.46 -24.10 4.61
C ALA A 84 -18.35 -22.90 4.94
N GLY A 85 -18.99 -22.33 3.92
CA GLY A 85 -19.85 -21.15 4.05
C GLY A 85 -19.10 -19.80 4.12
N HIS A 86 -17.76 -19.79 4.24
CA HIS A 86 -17.00 -18.55 4.16
C HIS A 86 -17.07 -17.96 2.73
N PRO A 87 -17.26 -16.64 2.55
CA PRO A 87 -17.31 -16.03 1.21
C PRO A 87 -16.05 -16.27 0.37
N ASP A 88 -14.90 -16.45 1.02
CA ASP A 88 -13.63 -16.80 0.39
C ASP A 88 -13.24 -18.28 0.53
N VAL A 89 -14.22 -19.17 0.66
CA VAL A 89 -13.96 -20.63 0.67
C VAL A 89 -13.35 -21.09 -0.65
N LEU A 90 -12.40 -22.03 -0.61
CA LEU A 90 -11.79 -22.65 -1.80
C LEU A 90 -12.87 -23.27 -2.71
N ALA A 91 -12.82 -22.95 -4.00
CA ALA A 91 -13.70 -23.52 -5.02
C ALA A 91 -13.03 -23.56 -6.41
N PRO A 92 -13.39 -24.51 -7.29
CA PRO A 92 -12.90 -24.56 -8.67
C PRO A 92 -13.14 -23.26 -9.43
N HIS A 93 -12.16 -22.81 -10.21
CA HIS A 93 -12.20 -21.57 -11.02
C HIS A 93 -12.47 -20.27 -10.24
N LYS A 94 -12.46 -20.32 -8.90
CA LYS A 94 -12.53 -19.14 -8.05
C LYS A 94 -11.13 -18.54 -7.90
N ARG A 95 -11.05 -17.22 -7.73
CA ARG A 95 -9.82 -16.52 -7.34
C ARG A 95 -9.92 -16.20 -5.84
N PRO A 96 -8.86 -16.42 -5.06
CA PRO A 96 -8.87 -16.11 -3.63
C PRO A 96 -8.93 -14.60 -3.40
N PHE A 97 -9.22 -14.19 -2.16
CA PHE A 97 -9.00 -12.82 -1.72
C PHE A 97 -7.58 -12.37 -2.09
N HIS A 98 -7.49 -11.15 -2.60
CA HIS A 98 -6.27 -10.62 -3.16
C HIS A 98 -5.79 -9.41 -2.35
N THR A 99 -4.53 -9.45 -1.93
CA THR A 99 -3.91 -8.34 -1.19
C THR A 99 -3.37 -7.25 -2.11
N ILE A 100 -3.01 -7.60 -3.35
CA ILE A 100 -2.53 -6.66 -4.36
C ILE A 100 -3.61 -5.61 -4.68
N ILE A 101 -3.25 -4.34 -4.51
CA ILE A 101 -4.10 -3.20 -4.89
C ILE A 101 -3.27 -2.09 -5.57
N PRO A 102 -3.34 -1.92 -6.91
CA PRO A 102 -2.85 -0.68 -7.54
C PRO A 102 -3.83 0.44 -7.23
N ALA A 103 -3.33 1.66 -7.07
CA ALA A 103 -4.19 2.80 -6.78
C ALA A 103 -3.97 3.94 -7.78
N PHE A 104 -5.08 4.61 -8.06
CA PHE A 104 -5.17 5.82 -8.86
C PHE A 104 -5.99 6.83 -8.09
N MET A 105 -5.54 8.08 -8.04
CA MET A 105 -6.28 9.18 -7.42
C MET A 105 -6.39 10.35 -8.39
N GLU A 106 -7.55 10.99 -8.36
CA GLU A 106 -7.86 12.22 -9.08
C GLU A 106 -8.31 13.30 -8.10
N LYS A 107 -7.78 14.52 -8.24
CA LYS A 107 -8.18 15.69 -7.45
C LYS A 107 -7.95 16.97 -8.27
N GLY A 108 -9.01 17.46 -8.93
CA GLY A 108 -8.88 18.61 -9.84
C GLY A 108 -7.90 18.29 -10.97
N ASP A 109 -6.90 19.15 -11.16
CA ASP A 109 -5.83 18.98 -12.17
C ASP A 109 -4.74 17.98 -11.78
N ILE A 110 -4.87 17.35 -10.60
CA ILE A 110 -3.87 16.43 -10.06
C ILE A 110 -4.30 14.99 -10.28
N HIS A 111 -3.50 14.25 -11.04
CA HIS A 111 -3.68 12.84 -11.35
C HIS A 111 -2.48 12.05 -10.86
N LEU A 112 -2.68 10.99 -10.08
CA LEU A 112 -1.57 10.20 -9.54
C LEU A 112 -1.81 8.71 -9.55
N GLY A 113 -0.80 7.99 -10.04
CA GLY A 113 -0.66 6.55 -9.91
C GLY A 113 0.25 6.25 -8.72
N PHE A 114 -0.24 5.46 -7.78
CA PHE A 114 0.53 5.13 -6.58
C PHE A 114 0.26 3.72 -6.06
N GLY A 115 1.22 3.22 -5.30
CA GLY A 115 1.06 1.96 -4.61
C GLY A 115 2.15 1.75 -3.59
N ILE A 116 1.75 1.30 -2.41
CA ILE A 116 2.65 0.92 -1.34
C ILE A 116 2.44 -0.57 -1.06
N MET A 117 3.51 -1.34 -1.19
CA MET A 117 3.52 -2.80 -1.13
C MET A 117 3.47 -3.34 0.30
N GLY A 118 3.24 -4.65 0.47
CA GLY A 118 3.40 -5.32 1.77
C GLY A 118 2.18 -6.13 2.25
N GLY A 119 1.44 -6.79 1.35
CA GLY A 119 0.33 -7.66 1.75
C GLY A 119 -0.79 -6.89 2.45
N LEU A 120 -1.12 -7.23 3.70
CA LEU A 120 -2.16 -6.56 4.50
C LEU A 120 -1.79 -5.12 4.92
N ASN A 121 -0.52 -4.72 4.77
CA ASN A 121 -0.11 -3.33 4.93
C ASN A 121 -0.68 -2.41 3.85
N GLN A 122 -0.94 -2.93 2.63
CA GLN A 122 -1.23 -2.08 1.46
C GLN A 122 -2.39 -1.10 1.70
N PRO A 123 -3.58 -1.52 2.19
CA PRO A 123 -4.70 -0.59 2.39
C PRO A 123 -4.40 0.49 3.44
N GLN A 124 -3.67 0.13 4.50
CA GLN A 124 -3.31 1.05 5.58
C GLN A 124 -2.28 2.08 5.11
N ALA A 125 -1.28 1.64 4.36
CA ALA A 125 -0.26 2.53 3.83
C ALA A 125 -0.83 3.43 2.72
N HIS A 126 -1.77 2.93 1.90
CA HIS A 126 -2.51 3.74 0.94
C HIS A 126 -3.31 4.84 1.65
N ALA A 127 -4.05 4.50 2.72
CA ALA A 127 -4.81 5.48 3.49
C ALA A 127 -3.91 6.55 4.14
N GLN A 128 -2.77 6.13 4.72
CA GLN A 128 -1.78 7.06 5.29
C GLN A 128 -1.20 7.99 4.21
N PHE A 129 -0.82 7.47 3.04
CA PHE A 129 -0.32 8.28 1.93
C PHE A 129 -1.36 9.29 1.45
N VAL A 130 -2.61 8.84 1.23
CA VAL A 130 -3.73 9.69 0.80
C VAL A 130 -3.96 10.81 1.82
N SER A 131 -3.99 10.49 3.12
CA SER A 131 -4.20 11.50 4.17
C SER A 131 -3.04 12.50 4.22
N ASN A 132 -1.79 12.04 4.16
CA ASN A 132 -0.63 12.92 4.11
C ASN A 132 -0.67 13.89 2.92
N PHE A 133 -1.06 13.39 1.75
CA PHE A 133 -1.15 14.20 0.53
C PHE A 133 -2.35 15.16 0.55
N VAL A 134 -3.53 14.67 0.92
CA VAL A 134 -4.79 15.41 0.80
C VAL A 134 -5.07 16.29 2.01
N ASP A 135 -4.88 15.77 3.22
CA ASP A 135 -5.25 16.44 4.47
C ASP A 135 -4.10 17.30 5.01
N TYR A 136 -2.86 16.82 4.87
CA TYR A 136 -1.66 17.50 5.38
C TYR A 136 -0.88 18.27 4.30
N SER A 137 -1.38 18.30 3.06
CA SER A 137 -0.78 19.05 1.94
C SER A 137 0.71 18.73 1.70
N MET A 138 1.14 17.50 1.99
CA MET A 138 2.51 17.07 1.73
C MET A 138 2.72 16.86 0.23
N ASN A 139 3.93 17.13 -0.29
CA ASN A 139 4.29 16.68 -1.64
C ASN A 139 4.41 15.14 -1.70
N ILE A 140 4.44 14.58 -2.91
CA ILE A 140 4.41 13.11 -3.09
C ILE A 140 5.57 12.37 -2.44
N GLN A 141 6.78 12.95 -2.39
CA GLN A 141 7.93 12.33 -1.72
C GLN A 141 7.78 12.38 -0.21
N ALA A 142 7.43 13.54 0.34
CA ALA A 142 7.21 13.72 1.78
C ALA A 142 6.06 12.85 2.31
N ALA A 143 4.94 12.76 1.57
CA ALA A 143 3.82 11.90 1.92
C ALA A 143 4.21 10.41 1.93
N LEU A 144 5.07 10.00 1.00
CA LEU A 144 5.58 8.64 0.91
C LEU A 144 6.61 8.33 2.01
N GLU A 145 7.44 9.31 2.37
CA GLU A 145 8.48 9.17 3.40
C GLU A 145 7.96 9.31 4.82
N ALA A 146 6.82 9.96 5.03
CA ALA A 146 6.24 10.16 6.36
C ALA A 146 6.29 8.87 7.21
N PRO A 147 6.60 8.95 8.52
CA PRO A 147 6.64 7.79 9.39
C PRO A 147 5.29 7.06 9.39
N ARG A 148 5.33 5.72 9.35
CA ARG A 148 4.14 4.88 9.21
C ARG A 148 3.95 3.96 10.40
N PHE A 149 2.72 3.49 10.50
CA PHE A 149 2.34 2.36 11.32
C PHE A 149 1.60 1.32 10.48
N THR A 150 1.60 0.07 10.94
CA THR A 150 0.91 -1.03 10.28
C THR A 150 0.51 -2.11 11.27
N LYS A 151 -0.59 -2.77 10.97
CA LYS A 151 -1.04 -3.99 11.63
C LYS A 151 -1.28 -5.08 10.59
N LEU A 152 -0.85 -6.31 10.86
CA LEU A 152 -0.87 -7.40 9.87
C LEU A 152 -1.92 -8.48 10.18
N ASP A 153 -2.68 -8.28 11.23
CA ASP A 153 -3.76 -9.12 11.70
C ASP A 153 -4.96 -8.25 12.09
N PHE A 154 -6.05 -8.87 12.52
CA PHE A 154 -7.26 -8.18 12.97
C PHE A 154 -7.49 -8.44 14.45
N GLY A 155 -8.03 -7.43 15.15
CA GLY A 155 -8.21 -7.48 16.61
C GLY A 155 -6.90 -7.28 17.37
N GLY A 156 -7.00 -7.16 18.69
CA GLY A 156 -5.89 -6.73 19.52
C GLY A 156 -5.66 -5.22 19.47
N CYS A 157 -4.90 -4.75 20.46
CA CYS A 157 -4.51 -3.35 20.59
C CYS A 157 -3.07 -3.09 20.13
N ASP A 158 -2.45 -4.11 19.54
CA ASP A 158 -1.08 -4.10 19.07
C ASP A 158 -0.96 -3.63 17.62
N PHE A 159 0.12 -2.92 17.33
CA PHE A 159 0.53 -2.60 15.97
C PHE A 159 2.02 -2.24 15.93
N MET A 160 2.60 -2.29 14.73
CA MET A 160 3.97 -1.85 14.50
C MET A 160 4.01 -0.37 14.11
N ILE A 161 5.02 0.35 14.58
CA ILE A 161 5.21 1.78 14.29
C ILE A 161 6.69 2.10 14.12
N GLU A 162 7.04 3.00 13.21
CA GLU A 162 8.43 3.47 13.05
C GLU A 162 8.87 4.38 14.20
N ASP A 163 10.15 4.31 14.56
CA ASP A 163 10.77 5.10 15.63
C ASP A 163 10.89 6.61 15.31
N ARG A 164 10.81 6.96 14.03
CA ARG A 164 10.69 8.33 13.51
C ARG A 164 9.40 9.02 13.97
N VAL A 165 8.38 8.26 14.41
CA VAL A 165 7.26 8.85 15.16
C VAL A 165 7.79 9.32 16.52
N PRO A 166 7.63 10.61 16.89
CA PRO A 166 8.22 11.15 18.12
C PRO A 166 7.89 10.32 19.36
N ALA A 167 8.88 10.14 20.25
CA ALA A 167 8.72 9.35 21.47
C ALA A 167 7.50 9.78 22.29
N ALA A 168 7.28 11.09 22.46
CA ALA A 168 6.12 11.63 23.17
C ALA A 168 4.77 11.18 22.57
N VAL A 169 4.67 10.99 21.24
CA VAL A 169 3.46 10.48 20.58
C VAL A 169 3.30 8.99 20.88
N ARG A 170 4.39 8.22 20.79
CA ARG A 170 4.39 6.78 21.12
C ARG A 170 4.00 6.54 22.58
N ASP A 171 4.55 7.32 23.50
CA ASP A 171 4.23 7.24 24.94
C ASP A 171 2.77 7.59 25.20
N ALA A 172 2.24 8.63 24.54
CA ALA A 172 0.83 8.99 24.66
C ALA A 172 -0.12 7.93 24.08
N LEU A 173 0.30 7.18 23.06
CA LEU A 173 -0.47 6.04 22.53
C LEU A 173 -0.46 4.87 23.52
N MET A 174 0.71 4.53 24.08
CA MET A 174 0.83 3.48 25.10
C MET A 174 0.01 3.81 26.35
N ALA A 175 0.02 5.07 26.79
CA ALA A 175 -0.78 5.54 27.93
C ALA A 175 -2.29 5.39 27.72
N ARG A 176 -2.76 5.42 26.45
CA ARG A 176 -4.17 5.14 26.08
C ARG A 176 -4.49 3.66 26.01
N GLY A 177 -3.48 2.78 26.07
CA GLY A 177 -3.65 1.31 26.04
C GLY A 177 -3.24 0.63 24.73
N HIS A 178 -2.63 1.36 23.78
CA HIS A 178 -2.05 0.75 22.58
C HIS A 178 -0.78 -0.05 22.91
N GLN A 179 -0.53 -1.15 22.19
CA GLN A 179 0.64 -2.00 22.36
C GLN A 179 1.59 -1.85 21.17
N LEU A 180 2.62 -1.02 21.32
CA LEU A 180 3.48 -0.65 20.20
C LEU A 180 4.65 -1.62 20.03
N THR A 181 4.80 -2.18 18.83
CA THR A 181 6.07 -2.77 18.39
C THR A 181 6.84 -1.72 17.59
N VAL A 182 7.80 -1.06 18.25
CA VAL A 182 8.64 -0.05 17.60
C VAL A 182 9.60 -0.72 16.61
N ARG A 183 9.62 -0.24 15.38
CA ARG A 183 10.56 -0.62 14.33
C ARG A 183 11.50 0.55 14.05
N GLY A 184 12.68 0.25 13.51
CA GLY A 184 13.64 1.28 13.13
C GLY A 184 13.12 2.23 12.05
N ASP A 185 13.94 3.23 11.76
CA ASP A 185 13.85 4.11 10.61
C ASP A 185 13.54 3.34 9.31
N TYR A 186 12.65 3.91 8.49
CA TYR A 186 12.26 3.41 7.17
C TYR A 186 12.06 1.88 7.10
N SER A 187 11.37 1.31 8.10
CA SER A 187 11.23 -0.13 8.23
C SER A 187 10.51 -0.75 7.04
N THR A 188 11.08 -1.81 6.48
CA THR A 188 10.47 -2.61 5.40
C THR A 188 9.12 -3.22 5.80
N TRP A 189 8.84 -3.35 7.10
CA TRP A 189 7.54 -3.76 7.62
C TRP A 189 6.41 -2.81 7.20
N MET A 190 6.70 -1.53 6.95
CA MET A 190 5.74 -0.51 6.51
C MET A 190 5.55 -0.44 4.99
N GLY A 191 6.22 -1.33 4.25
CA GLY A 191 6.14 -1.41 2.79
C GLY A 191 6.98 -0.36 2.07
N GLY A 192 7.47 -0.70 0.88
CA GLY A 192 8.02 0.27 -0.08
C GLY A 192 6.96 0.65 -1.11
N GLY A 193 7.02 1.85 -1.66
CA GLY A 193 6.06 2.32 -2.65
C GLY A 193 6.67 3.26 -3.68
N GLN A 194 5.93 3.47 -4.76
CA GLN A 194 6.28 4.39 -5.85
C GLN A 194 5.07 5.28 -6.14
N VAL A 195 5.32 6.49 -6.60
CA VAL A 195 4.27 7.45 -6.99
C VAL A 195 4.71 8.17 -8.25
N VAL A 196 3.80 8.32 -9.21
CA VAL A 196 3.90 9.32 -10.27
C VAL A 196 2.72 10.26 -10.17
N LEU A 197 2.93 11.53 -10.48
CA LEU A 197 1.91 12.57 -10.50
C LEU A 197 2.01 13.34 -11.82
N HIS A 198 0.87 13.53 -12.46
CA HIS A 198 0.69 14.48 -13.56
C HIS A 198 -0.16 15.65 -13.06
N ASP A 199 0.34 16.87 -13.23
CA ASP A 199 -0.41 18.10 -13.04
C ASP A 199 -0.86 18.62 -14.41
N SER A 200 -2.15 18.48 -14.73
CA SER A 200 -2.70 18.88 -16.03
C SER A 200 -2.80 20.39 -16.22
N ALA A 201 -2.72 21.19 -15.15
CA ALA A 201 -2.72 22.65 -15.26
C ALA A 201 -1.35 23.17 -15.73
N THR A 202 -0.26 22.52 -15.29
CA THR A 202 1.12 22.92 -15.62
C THR A 202 1.77 22.04 -16.68
N GLY A 203 1.27 20.83 -16.91
CA GLY A 203 1.88 19.80 -17.74
C GLY A 203 3.09 19.12 -17.10
N ILE A 204 3.36 19.35 -15.80
CA ILE A 204 4.54 18.83 -15.11
C ILE A 204 4.28 17.43 -14.56
N ASN A 205 5.26 16.55 -14.77
CA ASN A 205 5.30 15.21 -14.19
C ASN A 205 6.26 15.14 -13.00
N TYR A 206 5.83 14.48 -11.93
CA TYR A 206 6.64 14.25 -10.73
C TYR A 206 6.73 12.75 -10.44
N GLY A 207 7.83 12.32 -9.84
CA GLY A 207 8.04 10.95 -9.39
C GLY A 207 8.60 10.91 -7.97
N ALA A 208 8.21 9.88 -7.20
CA ALA A 208 8.72 9.62 -5.87
C ALA A 208 8.95 8.12 -5.63
N SER A 209 10.06 7.80 -4.97
CA SER A 209 10.43 6.44 -4.58
C SER A 209 10.67 6.35 -3.09
N SER A 210 10.08 5.34 -2.45
CA SER A 210 10.18 5.18 -1.00
C SER A 210 11.59 4.74 -0.59
N PRO A 211 12.20 5.36 0.44
CA PRO A 211 13.51 4.96 0.96
C PRO A 211 13.50 3.65 1.75
N ARG A 212 12.32 3.04 1.96
CA ARG A 212 12.17 1.75 2.69
C ARG A 212 12.67 0.54 1.91
N LYS A 213 12.93 0.71 0.61
CA LYS A 213 13.46 -0.31 -0.30
C LYS A 213 14.34 0.38 -1.34
N ASP A 214 15.27 -0.36 -1.93
CA ASP A 214 15.97 0.09 -3.11
C ASP A 214 14.96 0.37 -4.24
N GLY A 215 15.11 1.52 -4.90
CA GLY A 215 14.21 1.99 -5.95
C GLY A 215 14.57 3.39 -6.41
N ALA A 216 13.98 3.85 -7.50
CA ALA A 216 14.25 5.15 -8.07
C ALA A 216 13.01 5.74 -8.75
N ALA A 217 12.91 7.06 -8.74
CA ALA A 217 12.05 7.82 -9.64
C ALA A 217 12.96 8.47 -10.69
N ILE A 218 12.82 8.09 -11.94
CA ILE A 218 13.74 8.48 -13.02
C ILE A 218 12.94 9.27 -14.07
N PRO A 219 13.28 10.54 -14.33
CA PRO A 219 12.68 11.29 -15.42
C PRO A 219 13.17 10.75 -16.77
N GLU A 220 12.33 10.85 -17.80
CA GLU A 220 12.78 10.66 -19.18
C GLU A 220 13.75 11.79 -19.54
N PRO A 221 15.00 11.49 -19.93
CA PRO A 221 15.94 12.52 -20.34
C PRO A 221 15.55 13.07 -21.72
N ASP A 222 15.72 14.38 -21.91
CA ASP A 222 15.66 14.95 -23.26
C ASP A 222 16.70 14.25 -24.16
N PRO A 223 16.36 13.99 -25.44
CA PRO A 223 17.31 13.40 -26.38
C PRO A 223 18.51 14.34 -26.55
N TYR A 224 19.65 13.94 -25.98
CA TYR A 224 20.88 14.75 -25.96
C TYR A 224 21.43 15.04 -27.36
N PHE A 225 21.25 14.09 -28.27
CA PHE A 225 21.44 14.29 -29.70
C PHE A 225 20.05 14.21 -30.32
N GLY A 226 19.49 15.36 -30.69
CA GLY A 226 18.17 15.40 -31.33
C GLY A 226 18.12 14.40 -32.48
N SER A 227 16.98 13.72 -32.63
CA SER A 227 16.66 13.04 -33.87
C SER A 227 16.83 14.08 -34.98
N LYS A 228 17.85 13.91 -35.82
CA LYS A 228 18.01 14.71 -37.02
C LYS A 228 16.79 14.45 -37.90
N GLY A 229 15.82 15.35 -37.84
CA GLY A 229 14.70 15.39 -38.76
C GLY A 229 13.36 15.19 -38.08
N GLU A 230 12.78 16.30 -37.61
CA GLU A 230 11.39 16.65 -37.90
C GLU A 230 11.31 18.18 -37.78
N LYS A 231 11.28 18.82 -38.96
CA LYS A 231 10.93 20.22 -39.18
C LYS A 231 9.51 20.25 -39.70
#